data_AF-K4BZ22-F1
#
_entry.id   AF-K4BZ22-F1
#
_cell.length_a   1.000
_cell.length_b   1.000
_cell.length_c   1.000
_cell.angle_alpha   90.00
_cell.angle_beta   90.00
_cell.angle_gamma   90.00
#
_symmetry.space_group_name_H-M   'P 1'
#
loop_
_entity.id
_entity.type
_entity.pdbx_description
1 polymer ?
#
loop_
_entity_poly.entity_id
_entity_poly.type
_entity_poly.pdbx_seq_one_letter_code
_entity_poly.pdbx_strand_id
1 'polypeptide(L)'
;MVGVKEDTEIADMRSPALLLQENLLSFERVKSVCSADFFEIINEEGKTGEELFTKANAKLCSEAKDWLKHTAENCTIVAMLIATVTFAAAYTIPGGPNQSTSYPVLLAQPFFFIFTIGDVLSITFALTSQ
;
A
#
# COMPACT_ATOMS: atom_id res chain seq x y z
N MET A 1 -23.73 -28.46 26.30
CA MET A 1 -24.44 -27.41 25.56
C MET A 1 -23.38 -26.61 24.81
N VAL A 2 -23.23 -26.91 23.52
CA VAL A 2 -22.29 -26.21 22.63
C VAL A 2 -22.91 -24.85 22.35
N GLY A 3 -22.24 -23.79 22.78
CA GLY A 3 -22.65 -22.43 22.47
C GLY A 3 -22.59 -22.24 20.96
N VAL A 4 -23.78 -22.18 20.34
CA VAL A 4 -23.95 -21.67 18.99
C VAL A 4 -23.43 -20.24 19.04
N LYS A 5 -22.27 -20.00 18.42
CA LYS A 5 -21.86 -18.64 18.11
C LYS A 5 -22.85 -18.16 17.07
N GLU A 6 -23.69 -17.25 17.52
CA GLU A 6 -24.56 -16.45 16.68
C GLU A 6 -23.64 -15.68 15.73
N ASP A 7 -23.69 -16.04 14.45
CA ASP A 7 -22.98 -15.40 13.35
C ASP A 7 -23.56 -14.00 13.18
N THR A 8 -23.19 -13.14 14.12
CA THR A 8 -23.46 -11.71 14.03
C THR A 8 -22.62 -11.26 12.85
N GLU A 9 -23.26 -11.05 11.69
CA GLU A 9 -22.72 -10.24 10.60
C GLU A 9 -22.52 -8.80 11.11
N ILE A 10 -21.53 -8.63 11.98
CA ILE A 10 -20.85 -7.36 12.14
C ILE A 10 -20.15 -7.22 10.79
N ALA A 11 -20.68 -6.37 9.91
CA ALA A 11 -19.98 -5.99 8.69
C ALA A 11 -18.56 -5.59 9.09
N ASP A 12 -17.59 -6.47 8.82
CA ASP A 12 -16.23 -6.25 9.25
C ASP A 12 -15.71 -5.03 8.49
N MET A 13 -15.55 -3.92 9.21
CA MET A 13 -15.17 -2.63 8.65
C MET A 13 -13.70 -2.63 8.15
N ARG A 14 -12.96 -3.71 8.41
CA ARG A 14 -11.56 -3.89 7.98
C ARG A 14 -11.47 -4.10 6.47
N SER A 15 -10.40 -3.57 5.87
CA SER A 15 -10.16 -3.77 4.43
C SER A 15 -9.91 -5.26 4.13
N PRO A 16 -10.35 -5.76 2.96
CA PRO A 16 -10.14 -7.16 2.60
C PRO A 16 -8.64 -7.55 2.58
N ALA A 17 -7.77 -6.61 2.22
CA ALA A 17 -6.32 -6.81 2.27
C ALA A 17 -5.78 -7.01 3.70
N LEU A 18 -6.31 -6.27 4.68
CA LEU A 18 -5.92 -6.41 6.09
C LEU A 18 -6.39 -7.76 6.66
N LEU A 19 -7.62 -8.17 6.33
CA LEU A 19 -8.15 -9.46 6.76
C LEU A 19 -7.35 -10.63 6.18
N LEU A 20 -6.98 -10.54 4.90
CA LEU A 20 -6.12 -11.52 4.27
C LEU A 20 -4.73 -11.58 4.93
N GLN A 21 -4.15 -10.42 5.26
CA GLN A 21 -2.87 -10.34 5.97
C GLN A 21 -2.94 -11.02 7.34
N GLU A 22 -4.00 -10.75 8.12
CA GLU A 22 -4.19 -11.35 9.44
C GLU A 22 -4.36 -12.88 9.35
N ASN A 23 -5.11 -13.36 8.36
CA ASN A 23 -5.29 -14.79 8.10
C ASN A 23 -3.95 -15.45 7.73
N LEU A 24 -3.14 -14.82 6.87
CA LEU A 24 -1.83 -15.32 6.49
C LEU A 24 -0.87 -15.39 7.68
N LEU A 25 -0.79 -14.33 8.48
CA LEU A 25 0.07 -14.29 9.67
C LEU A 25 -0.37 -15.32 10.72
N SER A 26 -1.67 -15.52 10.88
CA SER A 26 -2.20 -16.53 11.79
C SER A 26 -1.88 -17.95 11.30
N PHE A 27 -2.01 -18.18 9.99
CA PHE A 27 -1.64 -19.46 9.38
C PHE A 27 -0.13 -19.73 9.51
N GLU A 28 0.72 -18.75 9.25
CA GLU A 28 2.16 -18.86 9.41
C GLU A 28 2.56 -19.09 10.87
N ARG A 29 1.90 -18.42 11.82
CA ARG A 29 2.11 -18.66 13.26
C ARG A 29 1.78 -20.09 13.65
N VAL A 30 0.62 -20.60 13.24
CA VAL A 30 0.26 -22.01 13.48
C VAL A 30 1.29 -22.94 12.83
N LYS A 31 1.76 -22.61 11.62
CA LYS A 31 2.81 -23.36 10.93
C LYS A 31 4.13 -23.41 11.68
N SER A 32 4.53 -22.31 12.30
CA SER A 32 5.77 -22.24 13.09
C SER A 32 5.71 -23.02 14.41
N VAL A 33 4.51 -23.21 14.98
CA VAL A 33 4.31 -23.89 16.26
C VAL A 33 4.15 -25.40 16.08
N CYS A 34 3.57 -25.83 14.95
CA CYS A 34 3.38 -27.25 14.65
C CYS A 34 4.67 -27.90 14.12
N SER A 35 4.88 -29.19 14.42
CA SER A 35 5.95 -29.98 13.79
C SER A 35 5.71 -30.07 12.27
N ALA A 36 6.79 -30.13 11.48
CA ALA A 36 6.72 -30.23 10.02
C ALA A 36 5.86 -31.41 9.55
N ASP A 37 5.87 -32.51 10.31
CA ASP A 37 5.09 -33.71 10.03
C ASP A 37 3.58 -33.45 9.97
N PHE A 38 3.07 -32.43 10.69
CA PHE A 38 1.63 -32.11 10.69
C PHE A 38 1.16 -31.40 9.42
N PHE A 39 2.05 -30.76 8.67
CA PHE A 39 1.68 -30.04 7.44
C PHE A 39 1.60 -30.93 6.22
N GLU A 40 2.27 -32.09 6.26
CA GLU A 40 2.18 -33.13 5.23
C GLU A 40 0.96 -34.04 5.42
N ILE A 41 0.24 -33.92 6.53
CA ILE A 41 -1.00 -34.66 6.78
C ILE A 41 -2.09 -34.12 5.85
N ILE A 42 -2.60 -35.03 5.03
CA ILE A 42 -3.79 -34.80 4.21
C ILE A 42 -5.05 -35.12 5.01
N ASN A 43 -6.10 -34.33 4.80
CA ASN A 43 -7.42 -34.64 5.36
C ASN A 43 -8.08 -35.82 4.60
N GLU A 44 -9.27 -36.24 5.03
CA GLU A 44 -10.05 -37.31 4.38
C GLU A 44 -10.39 -37.01 2.91
N GLU A 45 -10.37 -35.73 2.52
CA GLU A 45 -10.57 -35.27 1.15
C GLU A 45 -9.26 -35.22 0.32
N GLY A 46 -8.14 -35.69 0.88
CA GLY A 46 -6.83 -35.69 0.23
C GLY A 46 -6.16 -34.32 0.12
N LYS A 47 -6.61 -33.32 0.88
CA LYS A 47 -6.07 -31.95 0.84
C LYS A 47 -5.12 -31.65 2.00
N THR A 48 -4.09 -30.87 1.71
CA THR A 48 -3.18 -30.33 2.74
C THR A 48 -3.77 -29.10 3.43
N GLY A 49 -3.19 -28.71 4.57
CA GLY A 49 -3.59 -27.50 5.29
C GLY A 49 -3.44 -26.21 4.44
N GLU A 50 -2.44 -26.16 3.57
CA GLU A 50 -2.22 -25.02 2.65
C GLU A 50 -3.31 -24.93 1.56
N GLU A 51 -3.74 -26.07 1.02
CA GLU A 51 -4.82 -26.12 0.03
C GLU A 51 -6.16 -25.70 0.65
N LEU A 52 -6.44 -26.15 1.88
CA LEU A 52 -7.63 -25.74 2.62
C LEU A 52 -7.62 -24.24 2.92
N PHE A 53 -6.48 -23.71 3.37
CA PHE A 53 -6.31 -22.28 3.60
C PHE A 53 -6.53 -21.46 2.33
N THR A 54 -5.92 -21.87 1.22
CA THR A 54 -6.03 -21.19 -0.07
C THR A 54 -7.47 -21.20 -0.58
N LYS A 55 -8.17 -22.34 -0.47
CA LYS A 55 -9.57 -22.47 -0.86
C LYS A 55 -10.48 -21.59 0.01
N ALA A 56 -10.27 -21.56 1.32
CA ALA A 56 -11.05 -20.74 2.25
C ALA A 56 -10.85 -19.24 2.00
N ASN A 57 -9.63 -18.82 1.66
CA ASN A 57 -9.30 -17.41 1.43
C ASN A 57 -9.42 -16.98 -0.04
N ALA A 58 -9.84 -17.84 -0.97
CA ALA A 58 -9.87 -17.52 -2.40
C ALA A 58 -10.72 -16.29 -2.73
N LYS A 59 -11.91 -16.18 -2.12
CA LYS A 59 -12.80 -15.02 -2.28
C LYS A 59 -12.16 -13.75 -1.71
N LEU A 60 -11.61 -13.85 -0.50
CA LEU A 60 -10.95 -12.73 0.18
C LEU A 60 -9.69 -12.25 -0.57
N CYS A 61 -8.93 -13.16 -1.19
CA CYS A 61 -7.82 -12.84 -2.09
C CYS A 61 -8.27 -12.02 -3.30
N SER A 62 -9.39 -12.39 -3.93
CA SER A 62 -9.94 -11.62 -5.05
C SER A 62 -10.37 -10.23 -4.59
N GLU A 63 -11.12 -10.13 -3.49
CA GLU A 63 -11.59 -8.86 -2.94
C GLU A 63 -10.42 -7.96 -2.50
N ALA A 64 -9.38 -8.53 -1.89
CA ALA A 64 -8.16 -7.80 -1.52
C ALA A 64 -7.43 -7.27 -2.74
N LYS A 65 -7.32 -8.07 -3.81
CA LYS A 65 -6.69 -7.66 -5.05
C LYS A 65 -7.44 -6.51 -5.72
N ASP A 66 -8.76 -6.59 -5.79
CA ASP A 66 -9.59 -5.53 -6.37
C ASP A 66 -9.54 -4.27 -5.52
N TRP A 67 -9.59 -4.40 -4.19
CA TRP A 67 -9.45 -3.28 -3.26
C TRP A 67 -8.10 -2.57 -3.41
N LEU A 68 -6.99 -3.33 -3.46
CA LEU A 68 -5.65 -2.78 -3.67
C LEU A 68 -5.52 -2.11 -5.03
N LYS A 69 -6.08 -2.71 -6.08
CA LYS A 69 -6.05 -2.15 -7.43
C LYS A 69 -6.77 -0.80 -7.48
N HIS A 70 -7.99 -0.71 -6.97
CA HIS A 70 -8.74 0.55 -6.94
C HIS A 70 -8.05 1.62 -6.09
N THR A 71 -7.45 1.22 -4.98
CA THR A 71 -6.69 2.14 -4.12
C THR A 71 -5.44 2.66 -4.84
N ALA A 72 -4.70 1.79 -5.52
CA ALA A 72 -3.51 2.14 -6.29
C ALA A 72 -3.84 3.05 -7.49
N GLU A 73 -4.94 2.79 -8.20
CA GLU A 73 -5.42 3.63 -9.32
C GLU A 73 -5.70 5.06 -8.84
N ASN A 74 -6.46 5.21 -7.76
CA ASN A 74 -6.78 6.52 -7.20
C ASN A 74 -5.51 7.25 -6.71
N CYS A 75 -4.59 6.52 -6.07
CA CYS A 75 -3.33 7.07 -5.58
C CYS A 75 -2.42 7.53 -6.73
N THR A 76 -2.35 6.75 -7.81
CA THR A 76 -1.57 7.08 -9.01
C THR A 76 -2.06 8.37 -9.66
N ILE A 77 -3.39 8.57 -9.74
CA ILE A 77 -3.96 9.81 -10.28
C ILE A 77 -3.51 11.01 -9.44
N VAL A 78 -3.59 10.90 -8.11
CA VAL A 78 -3.13 11.96 -7.19
C VAL A 78 -1.63 12.21 -7.34
N ALA A 79 -0.81 11.16 -7.43
CA ALA A 79 0.63 11.26 -7.64
C ALA A 79 0.98 11.96 -8.96
N MET A 80 0.29 11.65 -10.06
CA MET A 80 0.46 12.35 -11.33
C MET A 80 0.12 13.85 -11.24
N LEU A 81 -0.96 14.20 -10.54
CA LEU A 81 -1.35 15.60 -10.34
C LEU A 81 -0.28 16.36 -9.56
N ILE A 82 0.21 15.76 -8.47
CA ILE A 82 1.31 16.31 -7.67
C ILE A 82 2.56 16.47 -8.52
N ALA A 83 2.99 15.43 -9.24
CA ALA A 83 4.16 15.48 -10.10
C ALA A 83 4.06 16.58 -11.18
N THR A 84 2.88 16.75 -11.79
CA THR A 84 2.65 17.77 -12.82
C THR A 84 2.79 19.19 -12.25
N VAL A 85 2.17 19.47 -11.10
CA VAL A 85 2.23 20.78 -10.44
C VAL A 85 3.66 21.09 -9.98
N THR A 86 4.31 20.10 -9.38
CA THR A 86 5.68 20.23 -8.85
C THR A 86 6.68 20.42 -10.01
N PHE A 87 6.55 19.66 -11.09
CA PHE A 87 7.35 19.85 -12.30
C PHE A 87 7.16 21.26 -12.89
N ALA A 88 5.93 21.75 -13.01
CA ALA A 88 5.69 23.12 -13.47
C ALA A 88 6.37 24.15 -12.54
N ALA A 89 6.26 23.96 -11.22
CA ALA A 89 6.87 24.81 -10.22
C ALA A 89 8.41 24.83 -10.29
N ALA A 90 9.04 23.68 -10.56
CA ALA A 90 10.48 23.54 -10.76
C ALA A 90 11.00 24.35 -11.96
N TYR A 91 10.22 24.40 -13.06
CA TYR A 91 10.56 25.23 -14.23
C TYR A 91 10.26 26.71 -14.01
N THR A 92 9.22 27.04 -13.25
CA THR A 92 8.88 28.42 -12.88
C THR A 92 9.58 28.83 -11.59
N ILE A 93 10.91 28.91 -11.63
CA ILE A 93 11.73 29.26 -10.48
C ILE A 93 11.24 30.60 -9.87
N PRO A 94 10.86 30.63 -8.58
CA PRO A 94 10.35 31.85 -7.97
C PRO A 94 11.42 32.95 -8.00
N GLY A 95 11.02 34.14 -8.47
CA GLY A 95 11.92 35.28 -8.68
C GLY A 95 12.69 35.29 -10.01
N GLY A 96 12.64 34.20 -10.78
CA GLY A 96 13.28 34.09 -12.10
C GLY A 96 14.82 34.09 -12.06
N PRO A 97 15.46 33.94 -13.24
CA PRO A 97 16.90 34.00 -13.36
C PRO A 97 17.41 35.45 -13.35
N ASN A 98 18.53 35.68 -12.69
CA ASN A 98 19.24 36.95 -12.74
C ASN A 98 19.85 37.14 -14.14
N GLN A 99 19.56 38.27 -14.79
CA GLN A 99 19.99 38.59 -16.16
C GLN A 99 21.51 38.62 -16.35
N SER A 100 22.27 38.77 -15.27
CA SER A 100 23.74 38.91 -15.31
C SER A 100 24.52 37.65 -14.93
N THR A 101 23.90 36.71 -14.20
CA THR A 101 24.58 35.51 -13.69
C THR A 101 23.80 34.22 -13.96
N SER A 102 22.59 34.30 -14.52
CA SER A 102 21.65 33.20 -14.81
C SER A 102 21.16 32.38 -13.60
N TYR A 103 21.63 32.69 -12.38
CA TYR A 103 21.17 32.05 -11.15
C TYR A 103 19.80 32.57 -10.68
N PRO A 104 19.03 31.77 -9.93
CA PRO A 104 17.78 32.21 -9.29
C PRO A 104 17.99 33.47 -8.43
N VAL A 105 17.17 34.50 -8.63
CA VAL A 105 17.26 35.77 -7.89
C VAL A 105 17.03 35.58 -6.38
N LEU A 106 16.25 34.57 -5.99
CA LEU A 106 15.91 34.29 -4.58
C LEU A 106 16.83 33.25 -3.92
N LEU A 107 17.94 32.85 -4.54
CA LEU A 107 18.78 31.75 -4.06
C LEU A 107 19.32 31.95 -2.62
N ALA A 108 19.54 33.19 -2.19
CA ALA A 108 20.00 33.51 -0.85
C ALA A 108 18.88 33.57 0.22
N GLN A 109 17.60 33.44 -0.17
CA GLN A 109 16.48 33.50 0.76
C GLN A 109 16.14 32.11 1.32
N PRO A 110 15.83 32.00 2.63
CA PRO A 110 15.47 30.73 3.25
C PRO A 110 14.21 30.09 2.65
N PHE A 111 13.27 30.92 2.15
CA PHE A 111 12.06 30.44 1.48
C PHE A 111 12.35 29.63 0.20
N PHE A 112 13.40 29.99 -0.54
CA PHE A 112 13.80 29.28 -1.75
C PHE A 112 14.28 27.86 -1.43
N PHE A 113 15.08 27.70 -0.36
CA PHE A 113 15.54 26.39 0.09
C PHE A 113 14.38 25.48 0.53
N ILE A 114 13.44 26.00 1.32
CA ILE A 114 12.28 25.23 1.77
C ILE A 114 11.43 24.79 0.57
N PHE A 115 11.22 25.70 -0.40
CA PHE A 115 10.52 25.40 -1.64
C PHE A 115 11.20 24.29 -2.43
N THR A 116 12.51 24.38 -2.70
CA THR A 116 13.24 23.36 -3.47
C THR A 116 13.25 22.00 -2.76
N ILE A 117 13.40 21.97 -1.43
CA ILE A 117 13.32 20.73 -0.66
C ILE A 117 11.92 20.11 -0.77
N GLY A 118 10.88 20.93 -0.63
CA GLY A 118 9.49 20.48 -0.78
C GLY A 118 9.18 19.94 -2.18
N ASP A 119 9.69 20.61 -3.21
CA ASP A 119 9.55 20.23 -4.61
C ASP A 119 10.20 18.86 -4.90
N VAL A 120 11.43 18.67 -4.45
CA VAL A 120 12.16 17.39 -4.60
C VAL A 120 11.48 16.26 -3.81
N LEU A 121 11.06 16.50 -2.57
CA LEU A 121 10.36 15.50 -1.76
C LEU A 121 9.03 15.11 -2.40
N SER A 122 8.27 16.09 -2.89
CA SER A 122 7.00 15.89 -3.58
C SER A 122 7.17 15.00 -4.82
N ILE A 123 8.18 15.27 -5.66
CA ILE A 123 8.51 14.42 -6.82
C ILE A 123 8.90 13.01 -6.38
N THR A 124 9.75 12.90 -5.35
CA THR A 124 10.22 11.60 -4.86
C THR A 124 9.07 10.74 -4.32
N PHE A 125 8.14 11.34 -3.58
CA PHE A 125 6.96 10.65 -3.08
C PHE A 125 6.01 10.26 -4.21
N ALA A 126 5.78 11.14 -5.18
CA ALA A 126 4.97 10.83 -6.35
C ALA A 126 5.54 9.64 -7.14
N LEU A 127 6.86 9.58 -7.32
CA LEU A 127 7.54 8.47 -8.00
C LEU A 127 7.51 7.16 -7.19
N THR A 128 7.65 7.23 -5.87
CA THR A 128 7.61 6.04 -5.00
C THR A 128 6.20 5.45 -4.88
N SER A 129 5.19 6.29 -5.08
CA SER A 129 3.78 5.92 -5.03
C SER A 129 3.29 5.18 -6.28
N GLN A 130 4.08 5.14 -7.35
CA GLN A 130 3.75 4.56 -8.66
C GLN A 130 4.48 3.23 -8.87
#